data_AF-A0A376U5P4-F1
#
_entry.id   AF-A0A376U5P4-F1
#
_cell.length_a   1.000
_cell.length_b   1.000
_cell.length_c   1.000
_cell.angle_alpha   90.00
_cell.angle_beta   90.00
_cell.angle_gamma   90.00
#
_symmetry.space_group_name_H-M   'P 1'
#
loop_
_entity.id
_entity.type
_entity.pdbx_description
1 polymer ?
#
loop_
_entity_poly.entity_id
_entity_poly.type
_entity_poly.pdbx_seq_one_letter_code
_entity_poly.pdbx_strand_id
1 'polypeptide(L)'
;MTVKYYAILTNQGAARLANATMLGSKLNLTQMAVGDANGVLPTPDPAQTKLINQKRIAPLNLLSVDPNNQSQIIAEQIIPENEGDSGSVRLVFMMMKVYSLRVANCPETYKPQLQEGSGRTQTIRMILVVTNTEAITLKIDPSVVLATRKYVDDKISEHEQSRRHPDASLTVKGFTQLSSAINSESETLAATPKAVKAAYDLANEKYTAQNATTTQKGIVQLSSATNSTSETLAATPKAVKAVMDETNKKAPLNSPALTGTPTTPTAPQGLIVPRSQARLSLWPRLPHL
;
A
#
# COMPACT_ATOMS: atom_id res chain seq x y z
N MET A 1 35.19 45.89 24.44
CA MET A 1 34.00 45.77 25.32
C MET A 1 34.07 44.42 26.01
N THR A 2 33.97 44.36 27.34
CA THR A 2 33.93 43.09 28.08
C THR A 2 32.55 42.44 27.91
N VAL A 3 32.53 41.18 27.49
CA VAL A 3 31.27 40.45 27.29
C VAL A 3 30.72 40.04 28.66
N LYS A 4 29.58 40.60 29.06
CA LYS A 4 29.01 40.41 30.42
C LYS A 4 28.49 38.98 30.67
N TYR A 5 28.00 38.32 29.62
CA TYR A 5 27.43 36.97 29.68
C TYR A 5 28.11 36.07 28.65
N TYR A 6 28.70 34.97 29.09
CA TYR A 6 29.46 34.07 28.24
C TYR A 6 29.47 32.64 28.80
N ALA A 7 29.87 31.70 27.95
CA ALA A 7 29.96 30.28 28.30
C ALA A 7 31.35 29.74 27.97
N ILE A 8 31.96 29.04 28.91
CA ILE A 8 33.30 28.47 28.78
C ILE A 8 33.28 26.95 28.92
N LEU A 9 34.19 26.30 28.21
CA LEU A 9 34.45 24.88 28.38
C LEU A 9 35.22 24.67 29.69
N THR A 10 34.84 23.68 30.51
CA THR A 10 35.60 23.34 31.71
C THR A 10 36.79 22.46 31.35
N ASN A 11 37.78 22.37 32.25
CA ASN A 11 38.94 21.49 32.09
C ASN A 11 38.52 20.02 31.95
N GLN A 12 37.49 19.60 32.72
CA GLN A 12 36.87 18.27 32.60
C GLN A 12 36.20 18.09 31.23
N GLY A 13 35.46 19.09 30.75
CA GLY A 13 34.79 19.05 29.46
C GLY A 13 35.75 18.99 28.28
N ALA A 14 36.81 19.79 28.31
CA ALA A 14 37.89 19.78 27.31
C ALA A 14 38.55 18.40 27.21
N ALA A 15 38.96 17.82 28.35
CA ALA A 15 39.55 16.48 28.39
C ALA A 15 38.58 15.40 27.87
N ARG A 16 37.29 15.49 28.20
CA ARG A 16 36.28 14.52 27.74
C ARG A 16 36.00 14.63 26.25
N LEU A 17 35.94 15.82 25.67
CA LEU A 17 35.78 16.02 24.23
C LEU A 17 37.02 15.56 23.44
N ALA A 18 38.22 15.85 23.95
CA ALA A 18 39.46 15.36 23.36
C ALA A 18 39.50 13.82 23.35
N ASN A 19 39.19 13.19 24.49
CA ASN A 19 39.14 11.73 24.61
C ASN A 19 38.05 11.11 23.71
N ALA A 20 36.86 11.71 23.64
CA ALA A 20 35.77 11.27 22.77
C ALA A 20 36.20 11.26 21.29
N THR A 21 36.81 12.36 20.85
CA THR A 21 37.35 12.52 19.48
C THR A 21 38.46 11.51 19.19
N MET A 22 39.39 11.31 20.13
CA MET A 22 40.52 10.38 19.98
C MET A 22 40.09 8.90 19.96
N LEU A 23 39.07 8.53 20.75
CA LEU A 23 38.56 7.16 20.86
C LEU A 23 37.47 6.83 19.84
N GLY A 24 37.04 7.79 19.01
CA GLY A 24 35.87 7.63 18.12
C GLY A 24 34.54 7.39 18.87
N SER A 25 34.48 7.77 20.15
CA SER A 25 33.32 7.51 21.03
C SER A 25 32.49 8.77 21.22
N LYS A 26 31.16 8.65 21.27
CA LYS A 26 30.25 9.79 21.37
C LYS A 26 29.85 10.07 22.82
N LEU A 27 29.91 11.34 23.23
CA LEU A 27 29.42 11.78 24.53
C LEU A 27 27.90 11.94 24.50
N ASN A 28 27.21 11.19 25.35
CA ASN A 28 25.79 11.31 25.57
C ASN A 28 25.51 12.44 26.57
N LEU A 29 25.15 13.61 26.08
CA LEU A 29 24.76 14.75 26.89
C LEU A 29 23.26 14.63 27.19
N THR A 30 22.91 14.20 28.41
CA THR A 30 21.50 13.89 28.75
C THR A 30 20.83 14.92 29.65
N GLN A 31 21.59 15.71 30.43
CA GLN A 31 21.06 16.58 31.48
C GLN A 31 21.76 17.94 31.54
N MET A 32 20.97 18.99 31.80
CA MET A 32 21.44 20.33 32.12
C MET A 32 21.02 20.69 33.55
N ALA A 33 21.92 21.40 34.23
CA ALA A 33 21.70 21.93 35.56
C ALA A 33 21.64 23.46 35.53
N VAL A 34 20.80 24.01 36.41
CA VAL A 34 20.52 25.44 36.55
C VAL A 34 20.66 25.81 38.02
N GLY A 35 21.27 26.97 38.28
CA GLY A 35 21.42 27.58 39.59
C GLY A 35 21.18 29.08 39.55
N ASP A 36 20.85 29.63 40.72
CA ASP A 36 20.62 31.08 40.90
C ASP A 36 21.86 31.83 41.39
N ALA A 37 22.93 31.10 41.75
CA ALA A 37 24.16 31.65 42.33
C ALA A 37 23.91 32.62 43.52
N ASN A 38 22.87 32.36 44.32
CA ASN A 38 22.38 33.23 45.40
C ASN A 38 22.00 34.65 44.94
N GLY A 39 21.60 34.82 43.67
CA GLY A 39 21.24 36.10 43.07
C GLY A 39 22.42 36.98 42.66
N VAL A 40 23.66 36.50 42.81
CA VAL A 40 24.88 37.20 42.38
C VAL A 40 25.36 36.62 41.06
N LEU A 41 25.66 37.47 40.07
CA LEU A 41 26.21 37.02 38.78
C LEU A 41 27.63 36.47 38.98
N PRO A 42 27.86 35.15 38.88
CA PRO A 42 29.18 34.58 39.07
C PRO A 42 30.00 34.71 37.78
N THR A 43 31.32 34.76 37.93
CA THR A 43 32.24 34.62 36.81
C THR A 43 32.45 33.12 36.52
N PRO A 44 32.16 32.62 35.31
CA PRO A 44 32.45 31.23 34.94
C PRO A 44 33.95 30.89 35.10
N ASP A 45 34.27 29.78 35.78
CA ASP A 45 35.63 29.27 35.99
C ASP A 45 35.85 27.91 35.28
N PRO A 46 36.91 27.72 34.46
CA PRO A 46 37.23 26.43 33.84
C PRO A 46 37.43 25.26 34.81
N ALA A 47 37.83 25.52 36.06
CA ALA A 47 38.00 24.49 37.09
C ALA A 47 36.68 24.05 37.75
N GLN A 48 35.56 24.70 37.43
CA GLN A 48 34.30 24.51 38.14
C GLN A 48 33.64 23.15 37.85
N THR A 49 33.33 22.41 38.92
CA THR A 49 32.69 21.09 38.85
C THR A 49 31.24 21.05 39.31
N LYS A 50 30.77 22.11 39.99
CA LYS A 50 29.42 22.25 40.57
C LYS A 50 28.93 23.69 40.44
N LEU A 51 27.61 23.86 40.26
CA LEU A 51 26.95 25.18 40.29
C LEU A 51 26.87 25.73 41.71
N ILE A 52 26.98 27.05 41.84
CA ILE A 52 26.63 27.78 43.07
C ILE A 52 25.11 27.79 43.18
N ASN A 53 24.58 27.31 44.33
CA ASN A 53 23.16 27.12 44.61
C ASN A 53 22.36 26.51 43.44
N GLN A 54 22.60 25.22 43.18
CA GLN A 54 21.93 24.46 42.13
C GLN A 54 20.44 24.27 42.45
N LYS A 55 19.56 24.89 41.66
CA LYS A 55 18.10 24.84 41.82
C LYS A 55 17.41 23.72 41.03
N ARG A 56 17.99 23.27 39.91
CA ARG A 56 17.39 22.25 39.04
C ARG A 56 18.45 21.40 38.35
N ILE A 57 18.16 20.11 38.20
CA ILE A 57 18.74 19.23 37.18
C ILE A 57 17.54 18.61 36.47
N ALA A 58 17.53 18.62 35.14
CA ALA A 58 16.54 17.87 34.36
C ALA A 58 17.14 17.45 33.01
N PRO A 59 16.49 16.53 32.28
CA PRO A 59 16.97 16.12 30.96
C PRO A 59 16.98 17.27 29.95
N LEU A 60 17.80 17.14 28.91
CA LEU A 60 17.75 18.01 27.75
C LEU A 60 16.50 17.74 26.91
N ASN A 61 15.86 18.81 26.45
CA ASN A 61 14.73 18.80 25.55
C ASN A 61 15.18 18.78 24.08
N LEU A 62 16.18 19.60 23.74
CA LEU A 62 16.78 19.63 22.41
C LEU A 62 18.31 19.69 22.54
N LEU A 63 18.99 18.95 21.67
CA LEU A 63 20.42 19.04 21.45
C LEU A 63 20.70 18.92 19.95
N SER A 64 21.01 20.05 19.31
CA SER A 64 21.21 20.17 17.86
C SER A 64 22.43 21.01 17.52
N VAL A 65 22.95 20.91 16.30
CA VAL A 65 24.00 21.83 15.79
C VAL A 65 23.33 23.13 15.32
N ASP A 66 23.96 24.29 15.53
CA ASP A 66 23.50 25.57 14.98
C ASP A 66 23.62 25.55 13.45
N PRO A 67 22.51 25.74 12.70
CA PRO A 67 22.55 25.79 11.24
C PRO A 67 23.51 26.84 10.66
N ASN A 68 23.79 27.91 11.42
CA ASN A 68 24.68 28.98 10.99
C ASN A 68 26.15 28.72 11.35
N ASN A 69 26.42 27.84 12.32
CA ASN A 69 27.75 27.60 12.87
C ASN A 69 27.93 26.12 13.22
N GLN A 70 28.50 25.34 12.30
CA GLN A 70 28.69 23.88 12.49
C GLN A 70 29.57 23.51 13.70
N SER A 71 30.37 24.44 14.24
CA SER A 71 31.16 24.28 15.47
C SER A 71 30.39 24.63 16.76
N GLN A 72 29.09 24.92 16.68
CA GLN A 72 28.25 25.27 17.83
C GLN A 72 27.10 24.28 17.98
N ILE A 73 26.94 23.76 19.20
CA ILE A 73 25.80 22.93 19.59
C ILE A 73 24.88 23.76 20.48
N ILE A 74 23.59 23.69 20.20
CA ILE A 74 22.52 24.31 20.96
C ILE A 74 21.93 23.24 21.87
N ALA A 75 22.16 23.37 23.18
CA ALA A 75 21.50 22.57 24.20
C ALA A 75 20.36 23.39 24.81
N GLU A 76 19.14 22.84 24.78
CA GLU A 76 17.94 23.51 25.28
C GLU A 76 17.26 22.68 26.36
N GLN A 77 16.80 23.37 27.39
CA GLN A 77 16.05 22.82 28.52
C GLN A 77 14.83 23.70 28.77
N ILE A 78 13.66 23.08 28.92
CA ILE A 78 12.42 23.74 29.31
C ILE A 78 12.23 23.56 30.81
N ILE A 79 11.87 24.64 31.49
CA ILE A 79 11.35 24.62 32.86
C ILE A 79 9.84 24.85 32.79
N PRO A 80 9.00 23.80 32.96
CA PRO A 80 7.55 23.92 32.94
C PRO A 80 7.04 24.67 34.17
N GLU A 81 5.84 25.24 34.08
CA GLU A 81 5.24 26.09 35.12
C GLU A 81 5.15 25.45 36.53
N ASN A 82 4.96 24.13 36.60
CA ASN A 82 4.85 23.35 37.83
C ASN A 82 6.19 23.05 38.52
N GLU A 83 7.33 23.31 37.87
CA GLU A 83 8.66 23.01 38.40
C GLU A 83 9.45 24.30 38.66
N GLY A 84 9.64 24.61 39.93
CA GLY A 84 10.45 25.72 40.42
C GLY A 84 10.45 25.69 41.94
N ASP A 85 11.62 25.41 42.52
CA ASP A 85 11.84 25.33 43.97
C ASP A 85 11.44 26.65 44.68
N SER A 86 11.13 26.59 45.98
CA SER A 86 10.26 27.51 46.76
C SER A 86 10.73 28.96 46.98
N GLY A 87 11.42 29.54 46.00
CA GLY A 87 11.67 30.95 45.87
C GLY A 87 12.05 31.23 44.42
N SER A 88 11.12 31.86 43.68
CA SER A 88 11.37 32.70 42.50
C SER A 88 12.64 32.34 41.71
N VAL A 89 12.56 31.40 40.76
CA VAL A 89 13.76 30.90 40.07
C VAL A 89 14.42 32.04 39.29
N ARG A 90 15.45 32.64 39.90
CA ARG A 90 16.35 33.62 39.30
C ARG A 90 17.41 32.86 38.53
N LEU A 91 17.27 32.78 37.21
CA LEU A 91 18.29 32.13 36.38
C LEU A 91 19.49 33.03 36.21
N VAL A 92 20.64 32.59 36.72
CA VAL A 92 21.91 33.34 36.67
C VAL A 92 23.07 32.46 36.20
N PHE A 93 22.98 31.13 36.41
CA PHE A 93 24.10 30.22 36.17
C PHE A 93 23.66 28.84 35.67
N MET A 94 24.38 28.31 34.68
CA MET A 94 24.04 27.07 33.99
C MET A 94 25.27 26.18 33.79
N MET A 95 25.12 24.86 33.93
CA MET A 95 26.19 23.90 33.67
C MET A 95 25.61 22.62 33.09
N MET A 96 26.24 22.08 32.06
CA MET A 96 25.83 20.78 31.54
C MET A 96 26.25 19.68 32.52
N LYS A 97 25.28 18.95 33.10
CA LYS A 97 25.52 18.15 34.30
C LYS A 97 26.37 16.92 34.02
N VAL A 98 26.14 16.27 32.89
CA VAL A 98 26.96 15.13 32.44
C VAL A 98 28.32 15.67 32.02
N TYR A 99 29.38 15.15 32.65
CA TYR A 99 30.78 15.53 32.45
C TYR A 99 31.15 16.98 32.81
N SER A 100 30.25 17.75 33.45
CA SER A 100 30.43 19.18 33.76
C SER A 100 30.93 20.01 32.56
N LEU A 101 30.48 19.67 31.34
CA LEU A 101 31.18 19.96 30.09
C LEU A 101 31.48 21.46 29.88
N ARG A 102 30.46 22.29 30.10
CA ARG A 102 30.47 23.73 29.89
C ARG A 102 29.70 24.38 31.01
N VAL A 103 30.17 25.57 31.40
CA VAL A 103 29.56 26.41 32.43
C VAL A 103 29.37 27.82 31.85
N ALA A 104 28.24 28.44 32.17
CA ALA A 104 27.81 29.71 31.58
C ALA A 104 27.09 30.60 32.60
N ASN A 105 27.32 31.90 32.53
CA ASN A 105 26.50 32.89 33.24
C ASN A 105 25.46 33.50 32.29
N CYS A 106 24.29 33.83 32.84
CA CYS A 106 23.17 34.40 32.10
C CYS A 106 22.58 35.62 32.86
N PRO A 107 21.88 36.54 32.16
CA PRO A 107 21.17 37.64 32.82
C PRO A 107 20.10 37.10 33.76
N GLU A 108 19.99 37.71 34.94
CA GLU A 108 18.98 37.36 35.93
C GLU A 108 17.58 37.36 35.29
N THR A 109 16.97 36.19 35.21
CA THR A 109 15.60 36.04 34.68
C THR A 109 14.70 35.49 35.77
N TYR A 110 13.66 36.24 36.12
CA TYR A 110 12.65 35.85 37.12
C TYR A 110 11.54 35.00 36.50
N LYS A 111 11.29 33.84 37.11
CA LYS A 111 10.16 32.95 36.80
C LYS A 111 9.17 32.95 37.98
N PRO A 112 7.93 33.44 37.81
CA PRO A 112 6.90 33.33 38.83
C PRO A 112 6.40 31.89 38.99
N GLN A 113 5.81 31.59 40.15
CA GLN A 113 5.17 30.32 40.49
C GLN A 113 3.66 30.37 40.25
N LEU A 114 3.04 29.20 40.06
CA LEU A 114 1.58 29.07 39.94
C LEU A 114 0.83 29.61 41.16
N GLN A 115 1.42 29.51 42.36
CA GLN A 115 0.90 30.06 43.61
C GLN A 115 0.86 31.60 43.63
N GLU A 116 1.69 32.26 42.83
CA GLU A 116 1.68 33.72 42.64
C GLU A 116 0.65 34.15 41.57
N GLY A 117 -0.19 33.21 41.10
CA GLY A 117 -1.25 33.45 40.11
C GLY A 117 -0.76 33.55 38.66
N SER A 118 0.53 33.27 38.38
CA SER A 118 1.09 33.32 37.02
C SER A 118 2.02 32.14 36.75
N GLY A 119 1.49 31.13 36.05
CA GLY A 119 2.31 30.09 35.44
C GLY A 119 3.09 30.65 34.25
N ARG A 120 4.42 30.49 34.26
CA ARG A 120 5.26 30.76 33.08
C ARG A 120 6.16 29.57 32.79
N THR A 121 6.09 29.04 31.57
CA THR A 121 7.08 28.11 31.05
C THR A 121 8.28 28.90 30.54
N GLN A 122 9.49 28.53 30.96
CA GLN A 122 10.73 29.21 30.55
C GLN A 122 11.63 28.23 29.80
N THR A 123 11.98 28.60 28.56
CA THR A 123 12.97 27.90 27.75
C THR A 123 14.35 28.52 27.96
N ILE A 124 15.36 27.70 28.20
CA ILE A 124 16.73 28.16 28.43
C ILE A 124 17.66 27.45 27.45
N ARG A 125 18.56 28.22 26.83
CA ARG A 125 19.44 27.78 25.75
C ARG A 125 20.90 28.02 26.12
N MET A 126 21.71 26.95 26.13
CA MET A 126 23.16 27.03 26.25
C MET A 126 23.80 26.78 24.89
N ILE A 127 24.70 27.67 24.47
CA ILE A 127 25.51 27.50 23.27
C ILE A 127 26.85 26.85 23.65
N LEU A 128 27.21 25.80 22.92
CA LEU A 128 28.35 24.94 23.12
C LEU A 128 29.27 24.98 21.91
N VAL A 129 30.26 25.88 21.95
CA VAL A 129 31.35 25.87 20.97
C VAL A 129 32.21 24.63 21.22
N VAL A 130 32.35 23.78 20.21
CA VAL A 130 33.14 22.53 20.23
C VAL A 130 33.96 22.41 18.95
N THR A 131 35.10 21.72 19.03
CA THR A 131 36.01 21.50 17.89
C THR A 131 35.51 20.43 16.93
N ASN A 132 34.82 19.40 17.43
CA ASN A 132 34.13 18.39 16.63
C ASN A 132 32.74 18.12 17.24
N THR A 133 31.69 18.23 16.42
CA THR A 133 30.30 17.95 16.81
C THR A 133 29.94 16.47 16.70
N GLU A 134 30.65 15.67 15.91
CA GLU A 134 30.45 14.23 15.75
C GLU A 134 30.75 13.45 17.04
N ALA A 135 31.64 14.00 17.88
CA ALA A 135 31.99 13.47 19.20
C ALA A 135 30.86 13.59 20.24
N ILE A 136 29.70 14.16 19.87
CA ILE A 136 28.52 14.31 20.72
C ILE A 136 27.32 13.60 20.06
N THR A 137 26.58 12.83 20.86
CA THR A 137 25.30 12.27 20.42
C THR A 137 24.23 13.34 20.49
N LEU A 138 23.79 13.85 19.33
CA LEU A 138 22.67 14.79 19.24
C LEU A 138 21.36 14.09 19.62
N LYS A 139 20.65 14.65 20.60
CA LYS A 139 19.30 14.22 20.97
C LYS A 139 18.29 15.25 20.48
N ILE A 140 17.67 14.97 19.34
CA ILE A 140 16.44 15.62 18.93
C ILE A 140 15.31 14.77 19.53
N ASP A 141 14.66 15.28 20.57
CA ASP A 141 13.45 14.67 21.12
C ASP A 141 12.22 15.37 20.50
N PRO A 142 11.58 14.78 19.48
CA PRO A 142 10.45 15.41 18.80
C PRO A 142 9.17 15.43 19.65
N SER A 143 9.18 14.79 20.82
CA SER A 143 8.03 14.62 21.72
C SER A 143 8.00 15.62 22.88
N VAL A 144 8.89 16.63 22.87
CA VAL A 144 8.83 17.73 23.84
C VAL A 144 7.52 18.49 23.64
N VAL A 145 6.74 18.59 24.72
CA VAL A 145 5.30 18.95 24.74
C VAL A 145 4.93 20.26 24.03
N LEU A 146 5.90 21.17 23.82
CA LEU A 146 5.74 22.28 22.88
C LEU A 146 6.70 22.12 21.70
N ALA A 147 6.17 21.63 20.58
CA ALA A 147 6.81 21.83 19.28
C ALA A 147 6.88 23.33 19.00
N THR A 148 8.07 23.86 18.70
CA THR A 148 8.19 25.24 18.20
C THR A 148 7.45 25.35 16.86
N ARG A 149 6.86 26.50 16.54
CA ARG A 149 6.20 26.71 15.24
C ARG A 149 7.12 26.31 14.09
N LYS A 150 8.39 26.76 14.14
CA LYS A 150 9.43 26.36 13.19
C LYS A 150 9.60 24.85 13.04
N TYR A 151 9.59 24.04 14.12
CA TYR A 151 9.67 22.59 13.99
C TYR A 151 8.45 22.01 13.25
N VAL A 152 7.26 22.55 13.51
CA VAL A 152 6.02 22.17 12.79
C VAL A 152 6.10 22.59 11.33
N ASP A 153 6.49 23.84 11.04
CA ASP A 153 6.62 24.39 9.69
C ASP A 153 7.67 23.63 8.87
N ASP A 154 8.83 23.32 9.45
CA ASP A 154 9.91 22.53 8.83
C ASP A 154 9.41 21.10 8.52
N LYS A 155 8.67 20.46 9.44
CA LYS A 155 8.13 19.11 9.24
C LYS A 155 6.96 19.06 8.25
N ILE A 156 6.13 20.09 8.20
CA ILE A 156 5.10 20.25 7.16
C ILE A 156 5.79 20.44 5.80
N SER A 157 6.82 21.28 5.70
CA SER A 157 7.55 21.47 4.44
C SER A 157 8.27 20.20 3.97
N GLU A 158 8.92 19.44 4.86
CA GLU A 158 9.44 18.11 4.51
C GLU A 158 8.34 17.15 4.04
N HIS A 159 7.15 17.19 4.64
CA HIS A 159 6.01 16.37 4.23
C HIS A 159 5.47 16.77 2.85
N GLU A 160 5.32 18.07 2.59
CA GLU A 160 4.90 18.62 1.30
C GLU A 160 5.92 18.30 0.20
N GLN A 161 7.21 18.37 0.48
CA GLN A 161 8.27 18.06 -0.49
C GLN A 161 8.37 16.55 -0.76
N SER A 162 8.33 15.71 0.27
CA SER A 162 8.40 14.25 0.14
C SER A 162 7.13 13.64 -0.47
N ARG A 163 5.98 14.29 -0.29
CA ARG A 163 4.68 13.85 -0.79
C ARG A 163 3.89 14.97 -1.48
N ARG A 164 4.53 15.66 -2.44
CA ARG A 164 3.78 16.20 -3.58
C ARG A 164 3.11 15.01 -4.23
N HIS A 165 1.82 14.82 -3.97
CA HIS A 165 0.99 13.80 -4.60
C HIS A 165 0.28 14.44 -5.79
N PRO A 166 0.86 14.44 -7.00
CA PRO A 166 0.09 14.71 -8.20
C PRO A 166 -0.95 13.61 -8.39
N ASP A 167 -1.92 13.88 -9.27
CA ASP A 167 -2.73 12.81 -9.84
C ASP A 167 -1.82 11.82 -10.60
N ALA A 168 -2.18 10.55 -10.59
CA ALA A 168 -1.44 9.53 -11.32
C ALA A 168 -1.59 9.73 -12.83
N SER A 169 -0.55 9.34 -13.56
CA SER A 169 -0.58 9.24 -15.01
C SER A 169 -0.09 7.87 -15.44
N LEU A 170 -0.14 7.60 -16.75
CA LEU A 170 0.41 6.37 -17.35
C LEU A 170 1.93 6.21 -17.12
N THR A 171 2.64 7.27 -16.71
CA THR A 171 4.10 7.28 -16.52
C THR A 171 4.55 7.67 -15.11
N VAL A 172 3.68 8.26 -14.28
CA VAL A 172 4.01 8.77 -12.94
C VAL A 172 2.98 8.27 -11.92
N LYS A 173 3.47 7.72 -10.79
CA LYS A 173 2.61 7.29 -9.68
C LYS A 173 2.04 8.51 -8.96
N GLY A 174 0.75 8.44 -8.60
CA GLY A 174 0.02 9.51 -7.93
C GLY A 174 -1.31 9.02 -7.37
N PHE A 175 -2.23 9.93 -7.05
CA PHE A 175 -3.60 9.57 -6.67
C PHE A 175 -4.51 9.36 -7.89
N THR A 176 -5.49 8.46 -7.78
CA THR A 176 -6.52 8.24 -8.80
C THR A 176 -7.90 8.32 -8.17
N GLN A 177 -8.84 8.97 -8.86
CA GLN A 177 -10.26 8.89 -8.51
C GLN A 177 -10.88 7.64 -9.15
N LEU A 178 -11.79 6.98 -8.43
CA LEU A 178 -12.45 5.77 -8.89
C LEU A 178 -13.76 6.09 -9.62
N SER A 179 -14.02 5.40 -10.74
CA SER A 179 -15.27 5.49 -11.50
C SER A 179 -15.98 4.14 -11.58
N SER A 180 -17.31 4.15 -11.46
CA SER A 180 -18.16 2.97 -11.65
C SER A 180 -18.97 3.01 -12.96
N ALA A 181 -18.64 3.93 -13.87
CA ALA A 181 -19.23 3.97 -15.21
C ALA A 181 -18.62 2.88 -16.11
N ILE A 182 -19.44 2.31 -17.00
CA ILE A 182 -19.05 1.23 -17.94
C ILE A 182 -18.80 1.71 -19.37
N ASN A 183 -18.88 3.02 -19.59
CA ASN A 183 -18.79 3.71 -20.89
C ASN A 183 -17.97 5.01 -20.78
N SER A 184 -17.03 5.08 -19.84
CA SER A 184 -16.21 6.28 -19.62
C SER A 184 -15.00 6.29 -20.55
N GLU A 185 -14.74 7.45 -21.15
CA GLU A 185 -13.56 7.73 -21.98
C GLU A 185 -12.41 8.38 -21.18
N SER A 186 -12.51 8.44 -19.85
CA SER A 186 -11.53 9.12 -19.00
C SER A 186 -10.27 8.28 -18.77
N GLU A 187 -9.11 8.84 -19.12
CA GLU A 187 -7.79 8.25 -18.85
C GLU A 187 -7.26 8.53 -17.42
N THR A 188 -7.93 9.42 -16.66
CA THR A 188 -7.52 9.83 -15.29
C THR A 188 -8.28 9.12 -14.18
N LEU A 189 -9.32 8.34 -14.52
CA LEU A 189 -10.16 7.61 -13.58
C LEU A 189 -9.89 6.11 -13.64
N ALA A 190 -9.73 5.47 -12.47
CA ALA A 190 -9.58 4.01 -12.41
C ALA A 190 -10.95 3.32 -12.27
N ALA A 191 -11.16 2.23 -13.02
CA ALA A 191 -12.41 1.48 -13.00
C ALA A 191 -12.58 0.70 -11.67
N THR A 192 -13.77 0.72 -11.09
CA THR A 192 -14.10 -0.12 -9.93
C THR A 192 -14.42 -1.57 -10.34
N PRO A 193 -14.29 -2.54 -9.41
CA PRO A 193 -14.81 -3.90 -9.63
C PRO A 193 -16.30 -3.93 -10.00
N LYS A 194 -17.10 -2.94 -9.57
CA LYS A 194 -18.51 -2.79 -9.97
C LYS A 194 -18.67 -2.48 -11.45
N ALA A 195 -17.86 -1.56 -12.01
CA ALA A 195 -17.85 -1.29 -13.45
C ALA A 195 -17.42 -2.54 -14.24
N VAL A 196 -16.34 -3.19 -13.82
CA VAL A 196 -15.83 -4.40 -14.49
C VAL A 196 -16.88 -5.52 -14.48
N LYS A 197 -17.56 -5.76 -13.34
CA LYS A 197 -18.62 -6.77 -13.24
C LYS A 197 -19.82 -6.44 -14.12
N ALA A 198 -20.28 -5.17 -14.12
CA ALA A 198 -21.41 -4.76 -14.95
C ALA A 198 -21.09 -4.82 -16.47
N ALA A 199 -19.86 -4.49 -16.88
CA ALA A 199 -19.42 -4.66 -18.26
C ALA A 199 -19.32 -6.15 -18.66
N TYR A 200 -18.82 -7.02 -17.76
CA TYR A 200 -18.79 -8.46 -17.97
C TYR A 200 -20.18 -9.06 -18.11
N ASP A 201 -21.12 -8.67 -17.23
CA ASP A 201 -22.50 -9.17 -17.25
C ASP A 201 -23.22 -8.75 -18.55
N LEU A 202 -23.08 -7.48 -18.96
CA LEU A 202 -23.63 -6.98 -20.23
C LEU A 202 -23.06 -7.73 -21.45
N ALA A 203 -21.77 -8.09 -21.43
CA ALA A 203 -21.15 -8.88 -22.48
C ALA A 203 -21.68 -10.32 -22.49
N ASN A 204 -21.84 -10.93 -21.32
CA ASN A 204 -22.34 -12.30 -21.16
C ASN A 204 -23.83 -12.43 -21.54
N GLU A 205 -24.66 -11.44 -21.22
CA GLU A 205 -26.06 -11.35 -21.65
C GLU A 205 -26.18 -11.21 -23.17
N LYS A 206 -25.34 -10.38 -23.80
CA LYS A 206 -25.30 -10.24 -25.27
C LYS A 206 -24.72 -11.48 -25.98
N TYR A 207 -23.95 -12.31 -25.28
CA TYR A 207 -23.49 -13.61 -25.77
C TYR A 207 -24.50 -14.74 -25.52
N THR A 208 -25.79 -14.42 -25.40
CA THR A 208 -26.86 -15.39 -25.58
C THR A 208 -26.93 -15.80 -27.06
N ALA A 209 -26.17 -16.85 -27.41
CA ALA A 209 -26.12 -17.39 -28.76
C ALA A 209 -27.51 -17.89 -29.19
N GLN A 210 -28.26 -17.05 -29.91
CA GLN A 210 -29.59 -17.40 -30.40
C GLN A 210 -29.50 -18.44 -31.52
N ASN A 211 -30.46 -19.36 -31.55
CA ASN A 211 -30.59 -20.33 -32.64
C ASN A 211 -30.82 -19.59 -33.97
N ALA A 212 -30.17 -20.02 -35.05
CA ALA A 212 -30.49 -19.50 -36.36
C ALA A 212 -31.90 -19.94 -36.79
N THR A 213 -32.53 -19.09 -37.59
CA THR A 213 -33.75 -19.42 -38.33
C THR A 213 -33.53 -19.10 -39.81
N THR A 214 -34.50 -19.41 -40.66
CA THR A 214 -34.47 -19.02 -42.08
C THR A 214 -34.49 -17.50 -42.32
N THR A 215 -34.82 -16.70 -41.30
CA THR A 215 -34.89 -15.23 -41.36
C THR A 215 -33.90 -14.51 -40.42
N GLN A 216 -33.31 -15.22 -39.46
CA GLN A 216 -32.41 -14.65 -38.45
C GLN A 216 -31.09 -15.45 -38.37
N LYS A 217 -29.96 -14.74 -38.47
CA LYS A 217 -28.64 -15.35 -38.27
C LYS A 217 -28.45 -15.74 -36.79
N GLY A 218 -27.88 -16.92 -36.56
CA GLY A 218 -27.63 -17.46 -35.22
C GLY A 218 -26.73 -18.71 -35.29
N ILE A 219 -26.69 -19.47 -34.20
CA ILE A 219 -26.01 -20.77 -34.13
C ILE A 219 -26.93 -21.92 -34.59
N VAL A 220 -26.35 -22.97 -35.17
CA VAL A 220 -27.05 -24.20 -35.56
C VAL A 220 -26.28 -25.43 -35.09
N GLN A 221 -27.01 -26.43 -34.60
CA GLN A 221 -26.41 -27.72 -34.27
C GLN A 221 -26.27 -28.57 -35.55
N LEU A 222 -25.15 -29.27 -35.68
CA LEU A 222 -24.86 -30.09 -36.87
C LEU A 222 -25.48 -31.49 -36.74
N SER A 223 -26.09 -31.98 -37.81
CA SER A 223 -26.65 -33.34 -37.92
C SER A 223 -25.99 -34.13 -39.05
N SER A 224 -25.71 -35.41 -38.78
CA SER A 224 -25.21 -36.36 -39.79
C SER A 224 -26.26 -37.39 -40.23
N ALA A 225 -27.54 -37.19 -39.88
CA ALA A 225 -28.63 -38.03 -40.35
C ALA A 225 -28.98 -37.71 -41.81
N THR A 226 -29.19 -38.74 -42.63
CA THR A 226 -29.48 -38.61 -44.07
C THR A 226 -30.97 -38.47 -44.40
N ASN A 227 -31.83 -38.53 -43.38
CA ASN A 227 -33.30 -38.50 -43.47
C ASN A 227 -33.94 -37.53 -42.47
N SER A 228 -33.20 -36.52 -41.98
CA SER A 228 -33.72 -35.56 -41.00
C SER A 228 -34.71 -34.58 -41.64
N THR A 229 -35.82 -34.32 -40.95
CA THR A 229 -36.82 -33.30 -41.28
C THR A 229 -36.70 -32.04 -40.41
N SER A 230 -35.58 -31.87 -39.70
CA SER A 230 -35.38 -30.74 -38.79
C SER A 230 -34.96 -29.47 -39.54
N GLU A 231 -35.68 -28.37 -39.29
CA GLU A 231 -35.34 -27.03 -39.79
C GLU A 231 -34.33 -26.28 -38.89
N THR A 232 -33.99 -26.84 -37.71
CA THR A 232 -33.07 -26.24 -36.72
C THR A 232 -31.67 -26.85 -36.73
N LEU A 233 -31.46 -27.90 -37.54
CA LEU A 233 -30.19 -28.62 -37.66
C LEU A 233 -29.59 -28.45 -39.06
N ALA A 234 -28.29 -28.16 -39.13
CA ALA A 234 -27.58 -28.07 -40.40
C ALA A 234 -26.94 -29.43 -40.77
N ALA A 235 -27.06 -29.84 -42.03
CA ALA A 235 -26.48 -31.09 -42.52
C ALA A 235 -24.95 -31.02 -42.58
N THR A 236 -24.27 -32.06 -42.08
CA THR A 236 -22.81 -32.17 -42.22
C THR A 236 -22.39 -32.58 -43.63
N PRO A 237 -21.14 -32.27 -44.06
CA PRO A 237 -20.56 -32.84 -45.29
C PRO A 237 -20.60 -34.37 -45.33
N LYS A 238 -20.60 -35.05 -44.16
CA LYS A 238 -20.75 -36.50 -44.04
C LYS A 238 -22.14 -36.98 -44.49
N ALA A 239 -23.22 -36.30 -44.06
CA ALA A 239 -24.57 -36.62 -44.51
C ALA A 239 -24.75 -36.33 -46.00
N VAL A 240 -24.28 -35.17 -46.47
CA VAL A 240 -24.35 -34.78 -47.89
C VAL A 240 -23.60 -35.78 -48.78
N LYS A 241 -22.38 -36.19 -48.39
CA LYS A 241 -21.61 -37.20 -49.11
C LYS A 241 -22.33 -38.55 -49.14
N ALA A 242 -22.90 -39.01 -48.03
CA ALA A 242 -23.62 -40.29 -47.99
C ALA A 242 -24.84 -40.29 -48.93
N VAL A 243 -25.60 -39.20 -49.00
CA VAL A 243 -26.73 -39.05 -49.95
C VAL A 243 -26.24 -39.00 -51.40
N MET A 244 -25.14 -38.30 -51.68
CA MET A 244 -24.53 -38.24 -53.02
C MET A 244 -24.00 -39.63 -53.46
N ASP A 245 -23.29 -40.35 -52.59
CA ASP A 245 -22.77 -41.69 -52.85
C ASP A 245 -23.91 -42.68 -53.17
N GLU A 246 -25.04 -42.61 -52.46
CA GLU A 246 -26.24 -43.41 -52.77
C GLU A 246 -26.95 -42.98 -54.06
N THR A 247 -26.93 -41.69 -54.38
CA THR A 247 -27.57 -41.16 -55.61
C THR A 247 -26.79 -41.61 -56.85
N ASN A 248 -25.46 -41.61 -56.78
CA ASN A 248 -24.57 -42.08 -57.87
C ASN A 248 -24.67 -43.59 -58.14
N LYS A 249 -25.28 -44.38 -57.26
CA LYS A 249 -25.58 -45.82 -57.50
C LYS A 249 -26.88 -46.02 -58.28
N LYS A 250 -27.74 -45.00 -58.39
CA LYS A 250 -29.02 -45.11 -59.10
C LYS A 250 -28.81 -44.96 -60.60
N ALA A 251 -29.62 -45.68 -61.37
CA ALA A 251 -29.58 -45.58 -62.82
C ALA A 251 -29.95 -44.15 -63.28
N PRO A 252 -29.36 -43.61 -64.37
CA PRO A 252 -29.69 -42.28 -64.88
C PRO A 252 -31.19 -42.12 -65.16
N LEU A 253 -31.76 -40.92 -65.04
CA LEU A 253 -33.15 -40.66 -65.48
C LEU A 253 -33.37 -41.00 -66.96
N ASN A 254 -32.31 -40.90 -67.78
CA ASN A 254 -32.29 -41.26 -69.19
C ASN A 254 -31.84 -42.72 -69.42
N SER A 255 -32.00 -43.60 -68.42
CA SER A 255 -31.94 -45.04 -68.68
C SER A 255 -32.96 -45.35 -69.79
N PRO A 256 -32.62 -46.17 -70.80
CA PRO A 256 -33.62 -46.65 -71.74
C PRO A 256 -34.81 -47.19 -70.96
N ALA A 257 -36.04 -46.92 -71.43
CA ALA A 257 -37.23 -47.49 -70.83
C ALA A 257 -37.02 -48.99 -70.63
N LEU A 258 -37.51 -49.56 -69.53
CA LEU A 258 -37.35 -50.98 -69.22
C LEU A 258 -38.11 -51.82 -70.25
N THR A 259 -37.49 -52.06 -71.41
CA THR A 259 -38.03 -52.84 -72.53
C THR A 259 -37.83 -54.32 -72.25
N GLY A 260 -38.59 -54.80 -71.26
CA GLY A 260 -38.65 -56.17 -70.82
C GLY A 260 -39.72 -56.29 -69.75
N THR A 261 -40.59 -57.29 -69.88
CA THR A 261 -41.59 -57.60 -68.85
C THR A 261 -40.85 -57.86 -67.54
N PRO A 262 -41.13 -57.14 -66.44
CA PRO A 262 -40.41 -57.36 -65.19
C PRO A 262 -40.74 -58.75 -64.65
N THR A 263 -39.78 -59.67 -64.78
CA THR A 263 -39.88 -61.02 -64.21
C THR A 263 -39.57 -60.94 -62.71
N THR A 264 -40.61 -60.72 -61.91
CA THR A 264 -40.57 -61.09 -60.50
C THR A 264 -40.10 -62.56 -60.38
N PRO A 265 -39.24 -62.92 -59.42
CA PRO A 265 -38.90 -64.31 -59.16
C PRO A 265 -40.13 -65.05 -58.59
N THR A 266 -40.97 -65.58 -59.47
CA THR A 266 -42.02 -66.51 -59.08
C THR A 266 -41.34 -67.77 -58.56
N ALA A 267 -41.50 -68.07 -57.27
CA ALA A 267 -40.98 -69.30 -56.69
C ALA A 267 -41.52 -70.52 -57.46
N PRO A 268 -40.70 -71.56 -57.72
CA PRO A 268 -41.14 -72.71 -58.52
C PRO A 268 -42.42 -73.34 -57.95
N GLN A 269 -43.45 -73.47 -58.79
CA GLN A 269 -44.63 -74.25 -58.43
C GLN A 269 -44.21 -75.71 -58.26
N GLY A 270 -44.26 -76.21 -57.03
CA GLY A 270 -43.99 -77.61 -56.73
C GLY A 270 -44.94 -78.54 -57.49
N LEU A 271 -44.40 -79.65 -58.02
CA LEU A 271 -45.17 -80.63 -58.77
C LEU A 271 -46.40 -81.12 -57.98
N ILE A 272 -47.58 -80.98 -58.57
CA ILE A 272 -48.78 -81.67 -58.09
C ILE A 272 -48.68 -83.13 -58.53
N VAL A 273 -48.29 -84.01 -57.61
CA VAL A 273 -48.33 -85.47 -57.81
C VAL A 273 -49.67 -86.00 -57.26
N PRO A 274 -50.37 -86.95 -57.92
CA PRO A 274 -51.71 -87.39 -57.51
C PRO A 274 -51.75 -88.12 -56.16
N ARG A 275 -52.94 -88.11 -55.56
CA ARG A 275 -53.23 -88.54 -54.19
C ARG A 275 -53.47 -90.05 -54.09
N SER A 276 -52.63 -90.79 -53.35
CA SER A 276 -52.94 -92.16 -52.89
C SER A 276 -52.55 -92.41 -51.44
N GLN A 277 -53.57 -92.47 -50.57
CA GLN A 277 -53.67 -93.13 -49.25
C GLN A 277 -52.40 -93.43 -48.42
N ALA A 278 -52.25 -92.74 -47.27
CA ALA A 278 -52.07 -93.39 -45.96
C ALA A 278 -52.21 -92.41 -44.76
N ARG A 279 -53.22 -92.69 -43.95
CA ARG A 279 -53.49 -92.43 -42.51
C ARG A 279 -52.43 -91.79 -41.58
N LEU A 280 -53.02 -91.02 -40.64
CA LEU A 280 -52.61 -90.66 -39.26
C LEU A 280 -51.50 -89.58 -39.10
N SER A 281 -51.40 -88.83 -37.98
CA SER A 281 -52.23 -88.78 -36.74
C SER A 281 -52.25 -87.40 -36.06
N LEU A 282 -53.35 -87.11 -35.35
CA LEU A 282 -53.58 -86.17 -34.22
C LEU A 282 -52.81 -84.83 -34.11
N TRP A 283 -53.60 -83.75 -34.16
CA TRP A 283 -53.47 -82.49 -33.41
C TRP A 283 -53.61 -82.71 -31.87
N PRO A 284 -53.31 -81.74 -30.94
CA PRO A 284 -53.67 -80.32 -31.07
C PRO A 284 -52.84 -79.19 -30.36
N ARG A 285 -53.04 -77.97 -30.89
CA ARG A 285 -53.26 -76.64 -30.21
C ARG A 285 -52.38 -76.18 -29.02
N LEU A 286 -51.74 -75.00 -29.20
CA LEU A 286 -52.04 -73.66 -28.62
C LEU A 286 -52.36 -73.55 -27.09
N PRO A 287 -52.06 -72.42 -26.39
CA PRO A 287 -52.17 -71.05 -26.92
C PRO A 287 -51.14 -69.99 -26.44
N HIS A 288 -51.39 -68.76 -26.91
CA HIS A 288 -50.81 -67.45 -26.59
C HIS A 288 -50.57 -67.14 -25.09
N LEU A 289 -49.54 -66.32 -24.86
CA LEU A 289 -49.65 -64.98 -24.26
C LEU A 289 -48.74 -64.01 -25.04
#